data_AF-A0A285URL1-F1
#
_entry.id   AF-A0A285URL1-F1
#
_cell.length_a   1.000
_cell.length_b   1.000
_cell.length_c   1.000
_cell.angle_alpha   90.00
_cell.angle_beta   90.00
_cell.angle_gamma   90.00
#
_symmetry.space_group_name_H-M   'P 1'
#
loop_
_entity.id
_entity.type
_entity.pdbx_description
1 polymer ?
#
loop_
_entity_poly.entity_id
_entity_poly.type
_entity_poly.pdbx_seq_one_letter_code
_entity_poly.pdbx_strand_id
1 'polypeptide(L)'
;MKKVGFYIASFLLLLVLSACGTKDLDKAEVLAKSIEESTALKSYSIDMNLDIDTDGMEQKMDITGDITHNPDAMYLNMKMEALGMDIVSEMYMTKDAAYMSMFGEWIKMDTEELGISSFDQLNEESMEKLNQFTEQIEMKEEEGKYILTLSGNDETYKTLIEDYVSSSMGSDLASSPEMEELLNSININKIDLEYHVDKETFIQTTQVFNIDLEMEMDDIKIPLKMKGEATISNINGVDPIEVPQEAIDNAITEDEMYSVSESMNVDEIQELSSYQVVEPTHLPEGYVYTEGYYDETMEMVMLSYDKDPNNWIMVSSNPVEYLSLQDMDGDDITVRGTNGVIFEMEDYVSISWEENGLLYEAASSSNELTLEQVLEVVESIQ
;
A
#
# COMPACT_ATOMS: atom_id res chain seq x y z
N MET A 1 85.20 -38.76 32.40
CA MET A 1 85.36 -38.26 31.01
C MET A 1 84.29 -38.93 30.16
N LYS A 2 83.10 -38.31 30.13
CA LYS A 2 82.43 -37.69 28.96
C LYS A 2 82.10 -38.69 27.84
N LYS A 3 80.82 -39.05 27.78
CA LYS A 3 80.16 -39.85 26.74
C LYS A 3 80.04 -39.03 25.45
N VAL A 4 80.50 -39.63 24.36
CA VAL A 4 80.07 -39.41 22.97
C VAL A 4 78.62 -39.95 22.87
N GLY A 5 77.66 -39.43 22.13
CA GLY A 5 77.51 -38.37 21.14
C GLY A 5 76.16 -38.61 20.44
N PHE A 6 75.54 -37.58 19.85
CA PHE A 6 74.82 -37.66 18.56
C PHE A 6 74.19 -36.28 18.24
N TYR A 7 74.30 -35.89 16.98
CA TYR A 7 73.66 -34.74 16.34
C TYR A 7 72.15 -34.94 16.23
N ILE A 8 71.37 -33.85 16.18
CA ILE A 8 70.11 -33.60 15.44
C ILE A 8 69.73 -32.15 15.77
N ALA A 9 70.05 -31.20 14.88
CA ALA A 9 69.21 -30.72 13.77
C ALA A 9 68.08 -29.80 14.24
N SER A 10 68.17 -28.56 13.74
CA SER A 10 67.19 -27.48 13.77
C SER A 10 65.77 -27.98 13.56
N PHE A 11 64.85 -27.59 14.44
CA PHE A 11 63.44 -27.47 14.10
C PHE A 11 62.88 -26.23 14.80
N LEU A 12 63.08 -25.09 14.14
CA LEU A 12 62.32 -23.87 14.39
C LEU A 12 60.87 -24.22 14.00
N LEU A 13 60.04 -24.54 14.99
CA LEU A 13 58.63 -24.83 14.80
C LEU A 13 57.93 -23.50 14.47
N LEU A 14 57.89 -23.16 13.18
CA LEU A 14 56.88 -22.25 12.65
C LEU A 14 55.53 -22.95 12.85
N LEU A 15 54.83 -22.59 13.93
CA LEU A 15 53.39 -22.75 14.00
C LEU A 15 52.80 -21.81 12.94
N VAL A 16 52.71 -22.32 11.72
CA VAL A 16 51.65 -21.88 10.80
C VAL A 16 50.38 -22.30 11.50
N LEU A 17 49.77 -21.37 12.25
CA LEU A 17 48.36 -21.43 12.51
C LEU A 17 47.72 -21.52 11.13
N SER A 18 47.29 -22.72 10.76
CA SER A 18 46.26 -22.90 9.76
C SER A 18 45.05 -22.15 10.30
N ALA A 19 44.98 -20.84 10.01
CA ALA A 19 43.70 -20.21 9.80
C ALA A 19 42.99 -21.14 8.84
N CYS A 20 41.96 -21.84 9.32
CA CYS A 20 40.87 -22.24 8.44
C CYS A 20 40.48 -20.94 7.76
N GLY A 21 40.98 -20.73 6.54
CA GLY A 21 40.40 -19.73 5.67
C GLY A 21 38.98 -20.20 5.48
N THR A 22 38.05 -19.57 6.20
CA THR A 22 36.71 -19.39 5.69
C THR A 22 36.92 -18.86 4.29
N LYS A 23 36.61 -19.68 3.29
CA LYS A 23 36.58 -19.22 1.91
C LYS A 23 35.56 -18.09 1.93
N ASP A 24 36.02 -16.85 1.68
CA ASP A 24 35.11 -15.72 1.53
C ASP A 24 34.10 -16.15 0.46
N LEU A 25 32.83 -16.19 0.85
CA LEU A 25 31.75 -16.58 -0.03
C LEU A 25 31.61 -15.49 -1.09
N ASP A 26 31.39 -15.87 -2.34
CA ASP A 26 31.03 -14.88 -3.35
C ASP A 26 29.55 -14.51 -3.26
N LYS A 27 29.16 -13.45 -3.96
CA LYS A 27 27.78 -12.92 -3.94
C LYS A 27 26.73 -13.94 -4.40
N ALA A 28 27.09 -14.84 -5.31
CA ALA A 28 26.18 -15.88 -5.79
C ALA A 28 25.99 -16.96 -4.70
N GLU A 29 27.08 -17.34 -4.01
CA GLU A 29 27.03 -18.26 -2.87
C GLU A 29 26.22 -17.66 -1.70
N VAL A 30 26.35 -16.36 -1.41
CA VAL A 30 25.56 -15.67 -0.37
C VAL A 30 24.09 -15.59 -0.74
N LEU A 31 23.75 -15.15 -1.95
CA LEU A 31 22.36 -15.04 -2.41
C LEU A 31 21.66 -16.41 -2.40
N ALA A 32 22.31 -17.45 -2.95
CA ALA A 32 21.75 -18.80 -2.98
C ALA A 32 21.47 -19.35 -1.58
N LYS A 33 22.37 -19.09 -0.62
CA LYS A 33 22.15 -19.47 0.78
C LYS A 33 21.02 -18.69 1.42
N SER A 34 20.90 -17.40 1.10
CA SER A 34 19.81 -16.57 1.63
C SER A 34 18.44 -17.03 1.14
N ILE A 35 18.34 -17.43 -0.13
CA ILE A 35 17.12 -18.03 -0.69
C ILE A 35 16.83 -19.36 0.00
N GLU A 36 17.83 -20.25 0.15
CA GLU A 36 17.65 -21.54 0.82
C GLU A 36 17.11 -21.37 2.25
N GLU A 37 17.68 -20.44 3.02
CA GLU A 37 17.29 -20.24 4.42
C GLU A 37 15.97 -19.47 4.56
N SER A 38 15.56 -18.64 3.59
CA SER A 38 14.23 -18.01 3.60
C SER A 38 13.11 -19.05 3.46
N THR A 39 13.31 -20.10 2.64
CA THR A 39 12.34 -21.20 2.49
C THR A 39 12.14 -22.01 3.78
N ALA A 40 13.12 -21.98 4.67
CA ALA A 40 13.13 -22.76 5.90
C ALA A 40 12.46 -22.04 7.08
N LEU A 41 12.08 -20.77 6.89
CA LEU A 41 11.41 -19.98 7.90
C LEU A 41 10.01 -20.55 8.17
N LYS A 42 9.68 -20.70 9.45
CA LYS A 42 8.35 -21.14 9.90
C LYS A 42 7.50 -19.96 10.36
N SER A 43 8.14 -18.91 10.84
CA SER A 43 7.46 -17.68 11.23
C SER A 43 8.45 -16.55 11.40
N TYR A 44 7.97 -15.31 11.34
CA TYR A 44 8.76 -14.11 11.63
C TYR A 44 7.84 -12.90 11.82
N SER A 45 8.34 -11.89 12.50
CA SER A 45 7.68 -10.58 12.63
C SER A 45 8.27 -9.61 11.61
N ILE A 46 7.45 -8.74 11.05
CA ILE A 46 7.85 -7.68 10.12
C ILE A 46 7.66 -6.30 10.74
N ASP A 47 8.54 -5.37 10.39
CA ASP A 47 8.43 -3.94 10.68
C ASP A 47 8.93 -3.20 9.44
N MET A 48 8.05 -2.43 8.80
CA MET A 48 8.30 -1.72 7.56
C MET A 48 7.85 -0.28 7.68
N ASN A 49 8.69 0.64 7.22
CA ASN A 49 8.30 2.00 6.89
C ASN A 49 8.34 2.19 5.37
N LEU A 50 7.37 2.93 4.87
CA LEU A 50 7.23 3.21 3.44
C LEU A 50 6.75 4.64 3.27
N ASP A 51 7.54 5.44 2.56
CA ASP A 51 7.15 6.76 2.08
C ASP A 51 6.83 6.66 0.58
N ILE A 52 5.63 7.04 0.20
CA ILE A 52 5.16 7.09 -1.19
C ILE A 52 4.91 8.56 -1.56
N ASP A 53 5.40 8.99 -2.72
CA ASP A 53 5.11 10.29 -3.32
C ASP A 53 4.56 10.03 -4.72
N THR A 54 3.25 10.28 -4.88
CA THR A 54 2.56 10.18 -6.16
C THR A 54 2.15 11.57 -6.60
N ASP A 55 2.80 12.09 -7.64
CA ASP A 55 2.57 13.45 -8.16
C ASP A 55 2.54 14.57 -7.09
N GLY A 56 3.41 14.48 -6.08
CA GLY A 56 3.49 15.46 -4.99
C GLY A 56 2.56 15.18 -3.80
N MET A 57 1.70 14.16 -3.88
CA MET A 57 0.94 13.65 -2.74
C MET A 57 1.81 12.68 -1.95
N GLU A 58 2.38 13.16 -0.85
CA GLU A 58 3.15 12.35 0.08
C GLU A 58 2.24 11.54 1.02
N GLN A 59 2.50 10.25 1.12
CA GLN A 59 1.87 9.32 2.05
C GLN A 59 2.97 8.58 2.81
N LYS A 60 2.82 8.43 4.13
CA LYS A 60 3.70 7.58 4.93
C LYS A 60 2.93 6.40 5.47
N MET A 61 3.53 5.22 5.44
CA MET A 61 2.94 3.99 5.93
C MET A 61 3.92 3.28 6.84
N ASP A 62 3.49 3.00 8.06
CA ASP A 62 4.16 2.10 8.99
C ASP A 62 3.38 0.78 9.03
N ILE A 63 4.03 -0.33 8.72
CA ILE A 63 3.45 -1.68 8.72
C ILE A 63 4.19 -2.51 9.73
N THR A 64 3.47 -3.11 10.67
CA THR A 64 4.03 -4.09 11.61
C THR A 64 3.18 -5.34 11.58
N GLY A 65 3.76 -6.51 11.83
CA GLY A 65 2.97 -7.73 11.75
C GLY A 65 3.75 -9.00 11.99
N ASP A 66 3.05 -10.10 11.84
CA ASP A 66 3.57 -11.45 12.00
C ASP A 66 3.13 -12.31 10.80
N ILE A 67 4.02 -13.20 10.38
CA ILE A 67 3.78 -14.19 9.32
C ILE A 67 4.11 -15.56 9.90
N THR A 68 3.25 -16.55 9.65
CA THR A 68 3.46 -17.96 9.99
C THR A 68 3.29 -18.83 8.77
N HIS A 69 4.06 -19.91 8.71
CA HIS A 69 3.97 -20.97 7.72
C HIS A 69 3.58 -22.29 8.39
N ASN A 70 2.71 -23.06 7.76
CA ASN A 70 2.14 -24.32 8.27
C ASN A 70 1.40 -24.19 9.63
N PRO A 71 0.19 -23.58 9.68
CA PRO A 71 -0.58 -23.07 8.54
C PRO A 71 -0.08 -21.70 8.07
N ASP A 72 -0.28 -21.41 6.79
CA ASP A 72 0.01 -20.09 6.24
C ASP A 72 -1.03 -19.09 6.75
N ALA A 73 -0.54 -18.07 7.43
CA ALA A 73 -1.35 -16.97 7.94
C ALA A 73 -0.47 -15.74 8.19
N MET A 74 -1.10 -14.57 8.14
CA MET A 74 -0.47 -13.28 8.39
C MET A 74 -1.40 -12.41 9.22
N TYR A 75 -0.78 -11.59 10.06
CA TYR A 75 -1.42 -10.51 10.78
C TYR A 75 -0.62 -9.23 10.51
N LEU A 76 -1.27 -8.17 10.05
CA LEU A 76 -0.67 -6.85 9.85
C LEU A 76 -1.45 -5.77 10.58
N ASN A 77 -0.72 -4.80 11.12
CA ASN A 77 -1.23 -3.52 11.58
C ASN A 77 -0.55 -2.44 10.74
N MET A 78 -1.36 -1.65 10.06
CA MET A 78 -0.93 -0.61 9.15
C MET A 78 -1.38 0.75 9.67
N LYS A 79 -0.45 1.69 9.74
CA LYS A 79 -0.73 3.09 10.01
C LYS A 79 -0.33 3.90 8.79
N MET A 80 -1.28 4.56 8.17
CA MET A 80 -1.08 5.42 7.01
C MET A 80 -1.34 6.88 7.39
N GLU A 81 -0.37 7.75 7.16
CA GLU A 81 -0.51 9.21 7.22
C GLU A 81 -0.74 9.71 5.78
N ALA A 82 -1.93 10.23 5.50
CA ALA A 82 -2.29 10.79 4.20
C ALA A 82 -3.15 12.03 4.39
N LEU A 83 -2.85 13.12 3.66
CA LEU A 83 -3.62 14.38 3.70
C LEU A 83 -3.85 14.92 5.12
N GLY A 84 -2.86 14.76 6.02
CA GLY A 84 -2.96 15.20 7.41
C GLY A 84 -3.82 14.34 8.34
N MET A 85 -4.37 13.23 7.84
CA MET A 85 -5.13 12.25 8.62
C MET A 85 -4.32 10.98 8.87
N ASP A 86 -4.48 10.40 10.07
CA ASP A 86 -3.95 9.10 10.43
C ASP A 86 -5.05 8.03 10.20
N ILE A 87 -4.85 7.16 9.22
CA ILE A 87 -5.71 6.00 8.96
C ILE A 87 -5.03 4.77 9.56
N VAL A 88 -5.75 4.05 10.42
CA VAL A 88 -5.26 2.80 11.02
C VAL A 88 -6.10 1.65 10.46
N SER A 89 -5.43 0.63 9.94
CA SER A 89 -6.06 -0.61 9.51
C SER A 89 -5.39 -1.82 10.13
N GLU A 90 -6.19 -2.86 10.32
CA GLU A 90 -5.77 -4.15 10.85
C GLU A 90 -6.12 -5.21 9.82
N MET A 91 -5.27 -6.20 9.62
CA MET A 91 -5.49 -7.24 8.62
C MET A 91 -5.13 -8.61 9.16
N TYR A 92 -6.00 -9.58 8.97
CA TYR A 92 -5.71 -11.00 9.13
C TYR A 92 -5.89 -11.70 7.80
N MET A 93 -4.87 -12.44 7.37
CA MET A 93 -4.92 -13.21 6.13
C MET A 93 -4.62 -14.67 6.42
N THR A 94 -5.36 -15.55 5.76
CA THR A 94 -5.11 -17.00 5.71
C THR A 94 -4.91 -17.41 4.25
N LYS A 95 -4.83 -18.70 3.95
CA LYS A 95 -4.80 -19.17 2.56
C LYS A 95 -6.09 -18.90 1.77
N ASP A 96 -7.24 -18.83 2.45
CA ASP A 96 -8.55 -18.84 1.79
C ASP A 96 -9.31 -17.50 1.89
N ALA A 97 -8.90 -16.62 2.81
CA ALA A 97 -9.59 -15.37 3.06
C ALA A 97 -8.68 -14.35 3.76
N ALA A 98 -8.91 -13.09 3.45
CA ALA A 98 -8.40 -11.94 4.16
C ALA A 98 -9.54 -11.18 4.85
N TYR A 99 -9.25 -10.65 6.03
CA TYR A 99 -10.15 -9.83 6.84
C TYR A 99 -9.41 -8.54 7.14
N MET A 100 -9.92 -7.41 6.65
CA MET A 100 -9.33 -6.10 6.85
C MET A 100 -10.30 -5.23 7.64
N SER A 101 -9.84 -4.68 8.77
CA SER A 101 -10.55 -3.67 9.52
C SER A 101 -10.07 -2.30 9.11
N MET A 102 -11.01 -1.43 8.73
CA MET A 102 -10.77 -0.01 8.52
C MET A 102 -11.91 0.78 9.15
N PHE A 103 -11.61 1.85 9.89
CA PHE A 103 -12.59 2.65 10.64
C PHE A 103 -13.50 1.85 11.60
N GLY A 104 -13.09 0.64 12.00
CA GLY A 104 -13.84 -0.23 12.90
C GLY A 104 -14.77 -1.22 12.19
N GLU A 105 -14.86 -1.15 10.86
CA GLU A 105 -15.63 -2.09 10.03
C GLU A 105 -14.72 -3.15 9.44
N TRP A 106 -15.16 -4.41 9.46
CA TRP A 106 -14.42 -5.53 8.90
C TRP A 106 -14.90 -5.84 7.48
N ILE A 107 -13.96 -6.01 6.56
CA ILE A 107 -14.22 -6.41 5.19
C ILE A 107 -13.55 -7.75 4.95
N LYS A 108 -14.29 -8.71 4.40
CA LYS A 108 -13.78 -10.00 3.96
C LYS A 108 -13.55 -9.97 2.46
N MET A 109 -12.33 -10.33 2.07
CA MET A 109 -11.89 -10.46 0.68
C MET A 109 -11.35 -11.87 0.45
N ASP A 110 -11.39 -12.33 -0.80
CA ASP A 110 -10.60 -13.50 -1.18
C ASP A 110 -9.12 -13.11 -1.19
N THR A 111 -8.26 -14.03 -0.77
CA THR A 111 -6.81 -13.82 -0.84
C THR A 111 -6.31 -13.68 -2.27
N GLU A 112 -6.97 -14.36 -3.23
CA GLU A 112 -6.63 -14.25 -4.64
C GLU A 112 -6.86 -12.81 -5.14
N GLU A 113 -7.93 -12.14 -4.68
CA GLU A 113 -8.27 -10.76 -5.05
C GLU A 113 -7.17 -9.77 -4.68
N LEU A 114 -6.41 -10.04 -3.62
CA LEU A 114 -5.29 -9.21 -3.16
C LEU A 114 -3.99 -9.43 -3.93
N GLY A 115 -4.01 -10.26 -4.99
CA GLY A 115 -2.83 -10.59 -5.78
C GLY A 115 -1.81 -11.48 -5.06
N ILE A 116 -2.11 -11.91 -3.82
CA ILE A 116 -1.25 -12.81 -3.06
C ILE A 116 -1.63 -14.25 -3.39
N SER A 117 -0.96 -14.79 -4.41
CA SER A 117 -1.20 -16.17 -4.84
C SER A 117 -0.48 -17.22 -3.97
N SER A 118 0.56 -16.80 -3.24
CA SER A 118 1.25 -17.62 -2.24
C SER A 118 1.93 -16.74 -1.19
N PHE A 119 2.01 -17.24 0.04
CA PHE A 119 2.81 -16.61 1.10
C PHE A 119 4.31 -16.68 0.81
N ASP A 120 4.75 -17.58 -0.08
CA ASP A 120 6.15 -17.69 -0.52
C ASP A 120 6.57 -16.47 -1.37
N GLN A 121 5.61 -15.73 -1.96
CA GLN A 121 5.88 -14.49 -2.69
C GLN A 121 6.48 -13.39 -1.83
N LEU A 122 6.14 -13.43 -0.54
CA LEU A 122 6.55 -12.45 0.46
C LEU A 122 8.00 -12.65 0.92
N ASN A 123 8.65 -13.74 0.49
CA ASN A 123 10.04 -14.02 0.83
C ASN A 123 10.86 -14.61 -0.34
N GLU A 124 10.66 -15.88 -0.66
CA GLU A 124 11.48 -16.71 -1.55
C GLU A 124 11.38 -16.23 -2.98
N GLU A 125 10.17 -16.15 -3.56
CA GLU A 125 10.02 -15.82 -4.98
C GLU A 125 10.59 -14.43 -5.29
N SER A 126 10.37 -13.47 -4.38
CA SER A 126 10.95 -12.12 -4.46
C SER A 126 12.48 -12.14 -4.49
N MET A 127 13.11 -12.95 -3.64
CA MET A 127 14.58 -13.09 -3.59
C MET A 127 15.12 -13.90 -4.78
N GLU A 128 14.39 -14.88 -5.29
CA GLU A 128 14.79 -15.68 -6.45
C GLU A 128 14.94 -14.84 -7.72
N LYS A 129 14.12 -13.80 -7.89
CA LYS A 129 14.23 -12.84 -9.00
C LYS A 129 15.60 -12.17 -9.06
N LEU A 130 16.26 -11.97 -7.91
CA LEU A 130 17.60 -11.38 -7.83
C LEU A 130 18.67 -12.24 -8.52
N ASN A 131 18.44 -13.55 -8.71
CA ASN A 131 19.39 -14.41 -9.41
C ASN A 131 19.70 -13.91 -10.83
N GLN A 132 18.72 -13.28 -11.50
CA GLN A 132 18.89 -12.70 -12.83
C GLN A 132 19.88 -11.54 -12.86
N PHE A 133 20.07 -10.88 -11.71
CA PHE A 133 20.89 -9.68 -11.53
C PHE A 133 22.18 -9.94 -10.76
N THR A 134 22.55 -11.22 -10.54
CA THR A 134 23.72 -11.60 -9.74
C THR A 134 25.01 -10.88 -10.18
N GLU A 135 25.20 -10.67 -11.49
CA GLU A 135 26.38 -9.97 -12.01
C GLU A 135 26.39 -8.47 -11.68
N GLN A 136 25.22 -7.84 -11.62
CA GLN A 136 25.00 -6.43 -11.29
C GLN A 136 25.03 -6.17 -9.78
N ILE A 137 24.76 -7.19 -8.95
CA ILE A 137 24.81 -7.07 -7.49
C ILE A 137 26.24 -6.73 -7.04
N GLU A 138 26.35 -5.65 -6.27
CA GLU A 138 27.55 -5.36 -5.47
C GLU A 138 27.40 -6.02 -4.11
N MET A 139 28.48 -6.62 -3.60
CA MET A 139 28.49 -7.19 -2.25
C MET A 139 29.58 -6.52 -1.40
N LYS A 140 29.19 -6.08 -0.21
CA LYS A 140 30.10 -5.63 0.83
C LYS A 140 29.99 -6.54 2.05
N GLU A 141 31.11 -6.71 2.72
CA GLU A 141 31.17 -7.43 3.99
C GLU A 141 31.35 -6.46 5.13
N GLU A 142 30.42 -6.50 6.09
CA GLU A 142 30.51 -5.75 7.34
C GLU A 142 30.58 -6.71 8.53
N GLU A 143 30.70 -6.16 9.74
CA GLU A 143 30.67 -6.96 10.98
C GLU A 143 29.30 -7.62 11.13
N GLY A 144 29.28 -8.96 11.11
CA GLY A 144 28.05 -9.74 11.29
C GLY A 144 27.14 -9.89 10.07
N LYS A 145 27.33 -9.11 8.99
CA LYS A 145 26.43 -9.16 7.81
C LYS A 145 27.12 -9.02 6.45
N TYR A 146 26.50 -9.60 5.43
CA TYR A 146 26.71 -9.27 4.02
C TYR A 146 25.70 -8.18 3.61
N ILE A 147 26.14 -7.18 2.85
CA ILE A 147 25.27 -6.18 2.24
C ILE A 147 25.29 -6.40 0.73
N LEU A 148 24.14 -6.74 0.16
CA LEU A 148 23.94 -6.90 -1.27
C LEU A 148 23.21 -5.67 -1.81
N THR A 149 23.79 -4.98 -2.79
CA THR A 149 23.20 -3.77 -3.38
C THR A 149 22.95 -4.00 -4.87
N LEU A 150 21.75 -3.65 -5.33
CA LEU A 150 21.35 -3.66 -6.72
C LEU A 150 20.83 -2.28 -7.10
N SER A 151 21.43 -1.65 -8.11
CA SER A 151 21.04 -0.33 -8.61
C SER A 151 20.87 -0.36 -10.12
N GLY A 152 19.79 0.24 -10.61
CA GLY A 152 19.43 0.23 -12.03
C GLY A 152 18.41 1.28 -12.42
N ASN A 153 18.19 1.44 -13.73
CA ASN A 153 17.22 2.36 -14.32
C ASN A 153 16.85 1.99 -15.76
N ASP A 154 16.92 0.71 -16.11
CA ASP A 154 16.58 0.23 -17.44
C ASP A 154 15.47 -0.83 -17.38
N GLU A 155 14.87 -1.15 -18.52
CA GLU A 155 13.71 -2.04 -18.62
C GLU A 155 13.97 -3.44 -18.08
N THR A 156 15.22 -3.89 -17.95
CA THR A 156 15.51 -5.22 -17.40
C THR A 156 15.08 -5.34 -15.94
N TYR A 157 14.99 -4.22 -15.21
CA TYR A 157 14.57 -4.19 -13.81
C TYR A 157 13.05 -4.21 -13.61
N LYS A 158 12.25 -4.16 -14.70
CA LYS A 158 10.77 -4.21 -14.62
C LYS A 158 10.27 -5.45 -13.87
N THR A 159 10.94 -6.58 -14.02
CA THR A 159 10.56 -7.83 -13.33
C THR A 159 10.59 -7.75 -11.80
N LEU A 160 11.36 -6.82 -11.23
CA LEU A 160 11.43 -6.60 -9.78
C LEU A 160 10.24 -5.81 -9.24
N ILE A 161 9.51 -5.10 -10.10
CA ILE A 161 8.35 -4.27 -9.72
C ILE A 161 7.02 -4.85 -10.20
N GLU A 162 7.04 -5.84 -11.09
CA GLU A 162 5.85 -6.52 -11.63
C GLU A 162 4.88 -7.00 -10.54
N ASP A 163 5.36 -7.64 -9.49
CA ASP A 163 4.49 -8.19 -8.44
C ASP A 163 3.83 -7.07 -7.63
N TYR A 164 4.56 -5.99 -7.35
CA TYR A 164 4.02 -4.84 -6.63
C TYR A 164 2.90 -4.17 -7.43
N VAL A 165 3.13 -3.96 -8.73
CA VAL A 165 2.11 -3.39 -9.63
C VAL A 165 0.91 -4.33 -9.71
N SER A 166 1.15 -5.63 -9.91
CA SER A 166 0.07 -6.63 -10.04
C SER A 166 -0.78 -6.73 -8.78
N SER A 167 -0.16 -6.69 -7.60
CA SER A 167 -0.85 -6.77 -6.31
C SER A 167 -1.68 -5.52 -6.02
N SER A 168 -1.26 -4.35 -6.53
CA SER A 168 -1.97 -3.09 -6.31
C SER A 168 -3.27 -2.94 -7.11
N MET A 169 -3.47 -3.77 -8.15
CA MET A 169 -4.55 -3.60 -9.12
C MET A 169 -5.68 -4.63 -8.99
N GLY A 170 -5.55 -5.60 -8.07
CA GLY A 170 -6.49 -6.70 -7.90
C GLY A 170 -6.39 -7.80 -8.96
N SER A 171 -6.88 -9.00 -8.64
CA SER A 171 -6.73 -10.22 -9.47
C SER A 171 -7.32 -10.13 -10.88
N ASP A 172 -8.43 -9.39 -11.04
CA ASP A 172 -9.17 -9.34 -12.30
C ASP A 172 -8.41 -8.59 -13.41
N LEU A 173 -7.61 -7.59 -13.05
CA LEU A 173 -6.73 -6.88 -13.96
C LEU A 173 -5.38 -7.58 -14.13
N ALA A 174 -4.87 -8.28 -13.11
CA ALA A 174 -3.55 -8.92 -13.14
C ALA A 174 -3.37 -9.94 -14.28
N SER A 175 -4.46 -10.53 -14.78
CA SER A 175 -4.44 -11.50 -15.88
C SER A 175 -4.94 -10.94 -17.23
N SER A 176 -5.21 -9.64 -17.31
CA SER A 176 -5.79 -9.03 -18.51
C SER A 176 -4.71 -8.58 -19.51
N PRO A 177 -5.04 -8.47 -20.82
CA PRO A 177 -4.16 -7.85 -21.80
C PRO A 177 -3.80 -6.39 -21.46
N GLU A 178 -4.64 -5.71 -20.67
CA GLU A 178 -4.38 -4.35 -20.21
C GLU A 178 -3.20 -4.28 -19.23
N MET A 179 -2.93 -5.35 -18.45
CA MET A 179 -1.76 -5.42 -17.56
C MET A 179 -0.44 -5.41 -18.33
N GLU A 180 -0.36 -6.13 -19.45
CA GLU A 180 0.86 -6.13 -20.29
C GLU A 180 1.09 -4.73 -20.90
N GLU A 181 0.02 -4.03 -21.28
CA GLU A 181 0.12 -2.66 -21.77
C GLU A 181 0.59 -1.68 -20.67
N LEU A 182 0.06 -1.82 -19.45
CA LEU A 182 0.46 -1.01 -18.29
C LEU A 182 1.92 -1.27 -17.89
N LEU A 183 2.35 -2.52 -17.76
CA LEU A 183 3.76 -2.84 -17.45
C LEU A 183 4.71 -2.30 -18.53
N ASN A 184 4.27 -2.29 -19.78
CA ASN A 184 5.03 -1.68 -20.87
C ASN A 184 5.08 -0.15 -20.76
N SER A 185 4.04 0.50 -20.23
CA SER A 185 3.98 1.94 -20.03
C SER A 185 4.80 2.45 -18.84
N ILE A 186 5.24 1.57 -17.94
CA ILE A 186 6.15 1.93 -16.85
C ILE A 186 7.52 2.29 -17.40
N ASN A 187 7.98 3.49 -17.06
CA ASN A 187 9.36 3.93 -17.23
C ASN A 187 10.10 3.93 -15.89
N ILE A 188 11.26 3.27 -15.84
CA ILE A 188 12.06 3.16 -14.61
C ILE A 188 13.10 4.27 -14.60
N ASN A 189 12.93 5.26 -13.74
CA ASN A 189 13.93 6.32 -13.56
C ASN A 189 15.06 5.86 -12.62
N LYS A 190 14.71 5.07 -11.59
CA LYS A 190 15.65 4.56 -10.59
C LYS A 190 15.09 3.36 -9.83
N ILE A 191 15.93 2.37 -9.58
CA ILE A 191 15.74 1.31 -8.60
C ILE A 191 17.04 1.17 -7.83
N ASP A 192 17.01 1.42 -6.53
CA ASP A 192 18.07 1.07 -5.58
C ASP A 192 17.50 0.11 -4.54
N LEU A 193 18.05 -1.10 -4.46
CA LEU A 193 17.70 -2.12 -3.48
C LEU A 193 18.94 -2.52 -2.70
N GLU A 194 18.82 -2.61 -1.38
CA GLU A 194 19.89 -3.05 -0.49
C GLU A 194 19.36 -4.12 0.48
N TYR A 195 20.02 -5.26 0.53
CA TYR A 195 19.65 -6.41 1.37
C TYR A 195 20.74 -6.69 2.39
N HIS A 196 20.38 -6.81 3.67
CA HIS A 196 21.32 -7.18 4.74
C HIS A 196 21.10 -8.64 5.11
N VAL A 197 22.11 -9.47 4.86
CA VAL A 197 22.08 -10.90 5.11
C VAL A 197 22.99 -11.23 6.29
N ASP A 198 22.46 -11.88 7.33
CA ASP A 198 23.24 -12.29 8.49
C ASP A 198 24.31 -13.34 8.13
N LYS A 199 25.55 -13.18 8.60
CA LYS A 199 26.66 -14.08 8.20
C LYS A 199 26.59 -15.48 8.81
N GLU A 200 25.89 -15.65 9.92
CA GLU A 200 25.82 -16.93 10.63
C GLU A 200 24.66 -17.79 10.12
N THR A 201 23.52 -17.15 9.92
CA THR A 201 22.25 -17.78 9.56
C THR A 201 21.92 -17.68 8.09
N PHE A 202 22.56 -16.75 7.35
CA PHE A 202 22.22 -16.40 5.96
C PHE A 202 20.79 -15.88 5.77
N ILE A 203 20.08 -15.54 6.84
CA ILE A 203 18.74 -14.97 6.73
C ILE A 203 18.88 -13.48 6.34
N GLN A 204 18.09 -13.05 5.36
CA GLN A 204 17.93 -11.63 5.04
C GLN A 204 17.13 -10.96 6.15
N THR A 205 17.73 -9.97 6.83
CA THR A 205 17.16 -9.34 8.04
C THR A 205 16.61 -7.94 7.76
N THR A 206 17.14 -7.27 6.74
CA THR A 206 16.73 -5.92 6.36
C THR A 206 16.73 -5.78 4.84
N GLN A 207 15.76 -5.03 4.33
CA GLN A 207 15.70 -4.56 2.95
C GLN A 207 15.49 -3.05 2.98
N VAL A 208 16.34 -2.31 2.28
CA VAL A 208 16.16 -0.87 2.04
C VAL A 208 15.89 -0.69 0.56
N PHE A 209 14.89 0.11 0.21
CA PHE A 209 14.53 0.35 -1.18
C PHE A 209 14.33 1.85 -1.44
N ASN A 210 14.67 2.28 -2.65
CA ASN A 210 14.45 3.62 -3.15
C ASN A 210 14.21 3.54 -4.66
N ILE A 211 12.95 3.65 -5.04
CA ILE A 211 12.41 3.40 -6.37
C ILE A 211 11.77 4.70 -6.89
N ASP A 212 12.06 5.05 -8.14
CA ASP A 212 11.50 6.19 -8.87
C ASP A 212 11.04 5.69 -10.24
N LEU A 213 9.74 5.74 -10.48
CA LEU A 213 9.07 5.25 -11.67
C LEU A 213 8.17 6.36 -12.24
N GLU A 214 7.86 6.26 -13.52
CA GLU A 214 6.84 7.07 -14.19
C GLU A 214 5.90 6.11 -14.91
N MET A 215 4.60 6.18 -14.62
CA MET A 215 3.58 5.41 -15.33
C MET A 215 2.93 6.30 -16.39
N GLU A 216 2.68 5.77 -17.57
CA GLU A 216 1.99 6.48 -18.65
C GLU A 216 0.61 5.83 -18.89
N MET A 217 -0.46 6.60 -18.69
CA MET A 217 -1.85 6.18 -18.89
C MET A 217 -2.58 7.27 -19.66
N ASP A 218 -3.16 6.95 -20.83
CA ASP A 218 -3.92 7.90 -21.66
C ASP A 218 -3.19 9.25 -21.92
N ASP A 219 -1.90 9.19 -22.29
CA ASP A 219 -0.99 10.34 -22.49
C ASP A 219 -0.70 11.18 -21.21
N ILE A 220 -1.15 10.74 -20.03
CA ILE A 220 -0.85 11.33 -18.72
C ILE A 220 0.33 10.58 -18.10
N LYS A 221 1.31 11.35 -17.58
CA LYS A 221 2.49 10.84 -16.88
C LYS A 221 2.31 10.99 -15.38
N ILE A 222 2.30 9.87 -14.66
CA ILE A 222 2.13 9.83 -13.21
C ILE A 222 3.48 9.43 -12.60
N PRO A 223 4.21 10.37 -11.96
CA PRO A 223 5.44 10.05 -11.26
C PRO A 223 5.13 9.36 -9.93
N LEU A 224 5.85 8.27 -9.63
CA LEU A 224 5.73 7.50 -8.40
C LEU A 224 7.12 7.32 -7.80
N LYS A 225 7.33 7.84 -6.59
CA LYS A 225 8.54 7.60 -5.80
C LYS A 225 8.19 6.81 -4.55
N MET A 226 8.95 5.75 -4.29
CA MET A 226 8.79 4.90 -3.13
C MET A 226 10.14 4.75 -2.43
N LYS A 227 10.20 4.99 -1.14
CA LYS A 227 11.40 4.74 -0.33
C LYS A 227 11.00 4.14 1.00
N GLY A 228 11.83 3.26 1.53
CA GLY A 228 11.50 2.61 2.79
C GLY A 228 12.53 1.61 3.23
N GLU A 229 12.26 1.05 4.41
CA GLU A 229 13.03 -0.01 5.04
C GLU A 229 12.06 -1.04 5.60
N ALA A 230 12.32 -2.31 5.30
CA ALA A 230 11.62 -3.45 5.88
C ALA A 230 12.61 -4.30 6.67
N THR A 231 12.23 -4.70 7.87
CA THR A 231 13.04 -5.56 8.74
C THR A 231 12.24 -6.78 9.14
N ILE A 232 12.93 -7.92 9.27
CA ILE A 232 12.36 -9.13 9.84
C ILE A 232 13.02 -9.47 11.16
N SER A 233 12.21 -9.96 12.10
CA SER A 233 12.65 -10.32 13.45
C SER A 233 11.84 -11.50 13.99
N ASN A 234 12.05 -11.86 15.26
CA ASN A 234 11.35 -12.96 15.94
C ASN A 234 11.29 -14.28 15.12
N ILE A 235 12.40 -14.62 14.47
CA ILE A 235 12.50 -15.76 13.57
C ILE A 235 12.12 -17.06 14.29
N ASN A 236 11.16 -17.79 13.74
CA ASN A 236 10.60 -19.04 14.25
C ASN A 236 10.04 -18.93 15.68
N GLY A 237 9.66 -17.72 16.11
CA GLY A 237 9.19 -17.41 17.47
C GLY A 237 7.75 -16.91 17.56
N VAL A 238 6.98 -16.93 16.47
CA VAL A 238 5.56 -16.54 16.44
C VAL A 238 4.72 -17.81 16.57
N ASP A 239 3.71 -17.78 17.44
CA ASP A 239 2.70 -18.83 17.51
C ASP A 239 1.79 -18.79 16.26
N PRO A 240 1.13 -19.91 15.88
CA PRO A 240 0.20 -19.92 14.76
C PRO A 240 -0.86 -18.83 14.87
N ILE A 241 -1.04 -18.05 13.80
CA ILE A 241 -1.99 -16.93 13.77
C ILE A 241 -3.40 -17.50 13.53
N GLU A 242 -4.35 -17.07 14.36
CA GLU A 242 -5.77 -17.38 14.22
C GLU A 242 -6.55 -16.08 13.95
N VAL A 243 -7.49 -16.13 13.00
CA VAL A 243 -8.37 -14.99 12.73
C VAL A 243 -9.33 -14.80 13.92
N PRO A 244 -9.42 -13.58 14.51
CA PRO A 244 -10.35 -13.31 15.59
C PRO A 244 -11.81 -13.59 15.18
N GLN A 245 -12.59 -14.19 16.08
CA GLN A 245 -14.00 -14.47 15.80
C GLN A 245 -14.80 -13.19 15.52
N GLU A 246 -14.44 -12.07 16.13
CA GLU A 246 -15.05 -10.76 15.88
C GLU A 246 -14.86 -10.31 14.42
N ALA A 247 -13.67 -10.50 13.86
CA ALA A 247 -13.41 -10.21 12.45
C ALA A 247 -14.24 -11.11 11.54
N ILE A 248 -14.41 -12.39 11.88
CA ILE A 248 -15.22 -13.33 11.08
C ILE A 248 -16.71 -12.99 11.14
N ASP A 249 -17.22 -12.69 12.34
CA ASP A 249 -18.65 -12.49 12.58
C ASP A 249 -19.15 -11.13 12.09
N ASN A 250 -18.29 -10.10 12.11
CA ASN A 250 -18.63 -8.75 11.69
C ASN A 250 -18.18 -8.42 10.26
N ALA A 251 -17.41 -9.27 9.60
CA ALA A 251 -16.96 -8.97 8.25
C ALA A 251 -18.09 -9.05 7.23
N ILE A 252 -18.21 -7.99 6.43
CA ILE A 252 -19.04 -7.96 5.23
C ILE A 252 -18.18 -8.34 4.02
N THR A 253 -18.73 -9.05 3.05
CA THR A 253 -18.01 -9.30 1.78
C THR A 253 -17.96 -8.02 0.93
N GLU A 254 -17.05 -7.94 -0.03
CA GLU A 254 -17.04 -6.84 -1.01
C GLU A 254 -18.40 -6.73 -1.75
N ASP A 255 -19.00 -7.84 -2.16
CA ASP A 255 -20.37 -7.88 -2.69
C ASP A 255 -21.43 -7.37 -1.69
N GLU A 256 -21.21 -7.51 -0.38
CA GLU A 256 -22.11 -7.01 0.67
C GLU A 256 -21.88 -5.53 0.91
N MET A 257 -20.65 -5.05 0.84
CA MET A 257 -20.34 -3.61 0.80
C MET A 257 -21.02 -2.95 -0.41
N TYR A 258 -20.97 -3.60 -1.59
CA TYR A 258 -21.65 -3.14 -2.81
C TYR A 258 -23.14 -3.55 -2.92
N SER A 259 -23.71 -4.29 -1.97
CA SER A 259 -25.16 -4.61 -1.94
C SER A 259 -25.89 -4.05 -0.74
N VAL A 260 -25.16 -3.62 0.30
CA VAL A 260 -25.56 -2.53 1.19
C VAL A 260 -25.64 -1.22 0.39
N SER A 261 -24.97 -1.15 -0.76
CA SER A 261 -25.24 -0.19 -1.84
C SER A 261 -26.25 -0.70 -2.89
N GLU A 262 -27.36 -1.35 -2.51
CA GLU A 262 -28.58 -1.04 -3.26
C GLU A 262 -28.77 0.46 -3.06
N SER A 263 -28.45 1.24 -4.10
CA SER A 263 -28.50 2.70 -4.03
C SER A 263 -29.84 3.10 -3.43
N MET A 264 -29.78 3.70 -2.25
CA MET A 264 -30.98 4.14 -1.56
C MET A 264 -31.52 5.29 -2.38
N ASN A 265 -32.83 5.39 -2.53
CA ASN A 265 -33.42 6.62 -3.01
C ASN A 265 -33.45 7.66 -1.87
N VAL A 266 -33.66 8.93 -2.21
CA VAL A 266 -33.66 10.03 -1.24
C VAL A 266 -34.70 9.84 -0.12
N ASP A 267 -35.85 9.23 -0.40
CA ASP A 267 -36.86 8.96 0.63
C ASP A 267 -36.36 7.91 1.64
N GLU A 268 -35.64 6.88 1.18
CA GLU A 268 -35.04 5.85 2.05
C GLU A 268 -33.96 6.45 2.94
N ILE A 269 -33.07 7.27 2.38
CA ILE A 269 -32.03 7.98 3.13
C ILE A 269 -32.67 8.93 4.15
N GLN A 270 -33.76 9.60 3.79
CA GLN A 270 -34.47 10.50 4.68
C GLN A 270 -35.11 9.76 5.88
N GLU A 271 -35.46 8.47 5.75
CA GLU A 271 -35.96 7.66 6.88
C GLU A 271 -34.85 7.30 7.88
N LEU A 272 -33.60 7.27 7.43
CA LEU A 272 -32.42 6.96 8.25
C LEU A 272 -31.77 8.21 8.85
N SER A 273 -31.77 9.31 8.10
CA SER A 273 -31.09 10.55 8.49
C SER A 273 -31.78 11.27 9.66
N SER A 274 -30.95 11.81 10.57
CA SER A 274 -31.39 12.64 11.70
C SER A 274 -31.76 14.08 11.29
N TYR A 275 -31.44 14.48 10.05
CA TYR A 275 -31.68 15.80 9.49
C TYR A 275 -32.37 15.73 8.12
N GLN A 276 -32.73 16.89 7.59
CA GLN A 276 -33.39 16.97 6.28
C GLN A 276 -32.36 16.73 5.17
N VAL A 277 -32.57 15.68 4.38
CA VAL A 277 -31.81 15.42 3.16
C VAL A 277 -32.20 16.45 2.12
N VAL A 278 -31.20 17.08 1.50
CA VAL A 278 -31.38 18.14 0.50
C VAL A 278 -30.87 17.69 -0.86
N GLU A 279 -31.57 18.10 -1.90
CA GLU A 279 -31.23 17.76 -3.28
C GLU A 279 -30.96 19.03 -4.10
N PRO A 280 -30.05 19.00 -5.08
CA PRO A 280 -29.94 20.06 -6.08
C PRO A 280 -31.21 20.14 -6.91
N THR A 281 -31.87 21.29 -6.88
CA THR A 281 -33.06 21.54 -7.72
C THR A 281 -32.71 21.98 -9.15
N HIS A 282 -31.42 22.18 -9.43
CA HIS A 282 -30.87 22.43 -10.74
C HIS A 282 -29.67 21.51 -10.98
N LEU A 283 -29.69 20.78 -12.10
CA LEU A 283 -28.60 19.94 -12.56
C LEU A 283 -28.23 20.33 -14.01
N PRO A 284 -26.93 20.24 -14.38
CA PRO A 284 -26.51 20.44 -15.76
C PRO A 284 -27.14 19.40 -16.71
N GLU A 285 -27.21 19.73 -18.00
CA GLU A 285 -27.84 18.85 -18.98
C GLU A 285 -27.15 17.47 -19.05
N GLY A 286 -27.92 16.40 -18.83
CA GLY A 286 -27.44 15.02 -18.92
C GLY A 286 -27.11 14.38 -17.56
N TYR A 287 -26.95 15.17 -16.51
CA TYR A 287 -26.74 14.67 -15.15
C TYR A 287 -28.07 14.18 -14.56
N VAL A 288 -28.07 12.98 -14.01
CA VAL A 288 -29.25 12.36 -13.37
C VAL A 288 -28.84 11.72 -12.07
N TYR A 289 -29.75 11.66 -11.11
CA TYR A 289 -29.53 10.88 -9.90
C TYR A 289 -29.20 9.43 -10.24
N THR A 290 -28.09 8.92 -9.70
CA THR A 290 -27.63 7.54 -9.92
C THR A 290 -27.64 6.77 -8.62
N GLU A 291 -27.04 7.34 -7.58
CA GLU A 291 -26.76 6.62 -6.35
C GLU A 291 -26.96 7.50 -5.11
N GLY A 292 -27.33 6.85 -4.01
CA GLY A 292 -27.46 7.50 -2.72
C GLY A 292 -27.03 6.57 -1.61
N TYR A 293 -26.32 7.15 -0.64
CA TYR A 293 -25.70 6.43 0.46
C TYR A 293 -25.90 7.20 1.78
N TYR A 294 -25.99 6.42 2.86
CA TYR A 294 -26.05 6.93 4.23
C TYR A 294 -25.03 6.20 5.10
N ASP A 295 -24.12 6.95 5.70
CA ASP A 295 -23.17 6.48 6.69
C ASP A 295 -23.78 6.67 8.10
N GLU A 296 -24.06 5.57 8.81
CA GLU A 296 -24.60 5.64 10.17
C GLU A 296 -23.59 6.14 11.22
N THR A 297 -22.28 5.99 10.97
CA THR A 297 -21.20 6.34 11.89
C THR A 297 -20.95 7.84 11.90
N MET A 298 -20.91 8.47 10.72
CA MET A 298 -20.73 9.93 10.58
C MET A 298 -22.05 10.69 10.44
N GLU A 299 -23.18 9.98 10.45
CA GLU A 299 -24.48 10.48 10.02
C GLU A 299 -24.37 11.23 8.67
N MET A 300 -23.60 10.70 7.73
CA MET A 300 -23.31 11.37 6.46
C MET A 300 -24.27 10.91 5.37
N VAL A 301 -24.81 11.85 4.62
CA VAL A 301 -25.59 11.58 3.41
C VAL A 301 -24.74 11.90 2.20
N MET A 302 -24.70 11.01 1.22
CA MET A 302 -24.06 11.24 -0.08
C MET A 302 -25.05 10.92 -1.20
N LEU A 303 -25.20 11.85 -2.14
CA LEU A 303 -26.07 11.73 -3.31
C LEU A 303 -25.24 11.98 -4.58
N SER A 304 -25.23 11.01 -5.48
CA SER A 304 -24.49 11.07 -6.75
C SER A 304 -25.42 11.36 -7.92
N TYR A 305 -24.95 12.25 -8.79
CA TYR A 305 -25.60 12.66 -10.01
C TYR A 305 -24.60 12.54 -11.16
N ASP A 306 -24.81 11.57 -12.04
CA ASP A 306 -23.83 11.26 -13.07
C ASP A 306 -24.42 11.46 -14.47
N LYS A 307 -23.55 11.86 -15.38
CA LYS A 307 -23.82 11.84 -16.82
C LYS A 307 -23.20 10.63 -17.49
N ASP A 308 -21.95 10.33 -17.10
CA ASP A 308 -21.14 9.18 -17.52
C ASP A 308 -19.99 8.98 -16.52
N PRO A 309 -19.17 7.91 -16.63
CA PRO A 309 -18.14 7.60 -15.62
C PRO A 309 -17.09 8.70 -15.39
N ASN A 310 -16.91 9.64 -16.33
CA ASN A 310 -15.92 10.71 -16.23
C ASN A 310 -16.56 12.07 -15.89
N ASN A 311 -17.87 12.12 -15.69
CA ASN A 311 -18.64 13.34 -15.55
C ASN A 311 -19.72 13.15 -14.47
N TRP A 312 -19.38 13.51 -13.23
CA TRP A 312 -20.23 13.30 -12.06
C TRP A 312 -20.24 14.52 -11.13
N ILE A 313 -21.31 14.60 -10.34
CA ILE A 313 -21.50 15.55 -9.25
C ILE A 313 -21.94 14.75 -8.03
N MET A 314 -21.25 14.94 -6.92
CA MET A 314 -21.61 14.39 -5.63
C MET A 314 -22.01 15.52 -4.69
N VAL A 315 -23.16 15.37 -4.05
CA VAL A 315 -23.60 16.26 -2.97
C VAL A 315 -23.57 15.47 -1.68
N SER A 316 -22.78 15.93 -0.71
CA SER A 316 -22.72 15.33 0.61
C SER A 316 -23.15 16.31 1.70
N SER A 317 -23.57 15.74 2.83
CA SER A 317 -23.84 16.52 4.04
C SER A 317 -23.60 15.67 5.28
N ASN A 318 -23.19 16.29 6.38
CA ASN A 318 -23.05 15.64 7.68
C ASN A 318 -23.12 16.67 8.83
N PRO A 319 -23.40 16.26 10.08
CA PRO A 319 -23.28 17.13 11.24
C PRO A 319 -21.84 17.63 11.47
N VAL A 320 -21.69 18.92 11.78
CA VAL A 320 -20.36 19.56 11.98
C VAL A 320 -19.58 19.02 13.19
N GLU A 321 -20.20 18.19 14.02
CA GLU A 321 -19.52 17.52 15.13
C GLU A 321 -18.66 16.32 14.69
N TYR A 322 -18.93 15.76 13.51
CA TYR A 322 -18.15 14.68 12.91
C TYR A 322 -17.09 15.21 11.94
N LEU A 323 -17.47 16.12 11.04
CA LEU A 323 -16.59 16.77 10.08
C LEU A 323 -17.04 18.21 9.85
N SER A 324 -16.11 19.17 9.91
CA SER A 324 -16.42 20.61 9.84
C SER A 324 -15.66 21.30 8.72
N LEU A 325 -16.04 22.55 8.41
CA LEU A 325 -15.37 23.36 7.39
C LEU A 325 -13.90 23.65 7.74
N GLN A 326 -13.53 23.59 9.03
CA GLN A 326 -12.14 23.78 9.46
C GLN A 326 -11.22 22.62 9.09
N ASP A 327 -11.80 21.46 8.79
CA ASP A 327 -11.08 20.26 8.39
C ASP A 327 -10.88 20.19 6.86
N MET A 328 -11.46 21.14 6.12
CA MET A 328 -11.40 21.22 4.65
C MET A 328 -10.23 22.10 4.20
N ASP A 329 -9.47 21.62 3.21
CA ASP A 329 -8.40 22.38 2.55
C ASP A 329 -8.92 23.09 1.29
N GLY A 330 -8.51 24.35 1.09
CA GLY A 330 -8.85 25.12 -0.10
C GLY A 330 -8.78 26.63 0.10
N ASP A 331 -9.22 27.36 -0.92
CA ASP A 331 -9.34 28.82 -0.90
C ASP A 331 -10.69 29.26 -0.32
N ASP A 332 -10.73 30.44 0.31
CA ASP A 332 -11.98 31.00 0.85
C ASP A 332 -12.96 31.35 -0.29
N ILE A 333 -14.22 30.91 -0.17
CA ILE A 333 -15.33 31.30 -1.04
C ILE A 333 -16.54 31.73 -0.20
N THR A 334 -17.50 32.42 -0.84
CA THR A 334 -18.80 32.71 -0.23
C THR A 334 -19.86 31.90 -0.95
N VAL A 335 -20.56 31.03 -0.22
CA VAL A 335 -21.67 30.22 -0.71
C VAL A 335 -22.92 30.70 0.00
N ARG A 336 -23.96 31.14 -0.72
CA ARG A 336 -25.24 31.58 -0.10
C ARG A 336 -25.13 32.63 1.02
N GLY A 337 -24.03 33.38 1.06
CA GLY A 337 -23.76 34.36 2.11
C GLY A 337 -23.18 33.79 3.41
N THR A 338 -22.84 32.50 3.45
CA THR A 338 -21.99 31.88 4.48
C THR A 338 -20.55 31.73 3.96
N ASN A 339 -19.62 31.54 4.89
CA ASN A 339 -18.24 31.21 4.52
C ASN A 339 -18.20 29.77 4.02
N GLY A 340 -17.48 29.56 2.93
CA GLY A 340 -17.17 28.25 2.38
C GLY A 340 -15.70 28.14 1.99
N VAL A 341 -15.31 26.94 1.62
CA VAL A 341 -13.98 26.60 1.11
C VAL A 341 -14.16 26.00 -0.28
N ILE A 342 -13.31 26.40 -1.22
CA ILE A 342 -13.26 25.84 -2.56
C ILE A 342 -11.90 25.21 -2.82
N PHE A 343 -11.92 23.98 -3.33
CA PHE A 343 -10.73 23.27 -3.79
C PHE A 343 -10.87 23.00 -5.28
N GLU A 344 -9.87 23.41 -6.07
CA GLU A 344 -9.88 23.26 -7.55
C GLU A 344 -8.60 22.56 -8.03
N MET A 345 -8.78 21.53 -8.86
CA MET A 345 -7.77 20.86 -9.67
C MET A 345 -8.20 20.86 -11.15
N GLU A 346 -7.38 20.30 -12.05
CA GLU A 346 -7.62 20.40 -13.51
C GLU A 346 -9.01 19.91 -13.96
N ASP A 347 -9.46 18.76 -13.45
CA ASP A 347 -10.76 18.15 -13.78
C ASP A 347 -11.61 17.88 -12.52
N TYR A 348 -11.30 18.52 -11.39
CA TYR A 348 -12.01 18.33 -10.13
C TYR A 348 -12.24 19.64 -9.39
N VAL A 349 -13.44 19.83 -8.85
CA VAL A 349 -13.78 20.94 -7.97
C VAL A 349 -14.60 20.44 -6.80
N SER A 350 -14.29 20.91 -5.60
CA SER A 350 -15.12 20.74 -4.41
C SER A 350 -15.43 22.10 -3.79
N ILE A 351 -16.70 22.29 -3.41
CA ILE A 351 -17.18 23.48 -2.72
C ILE A 351 -17.86 23.03 -1.43
N SER A 352 -17.27 23.39 -0.30
CA SER A 352 -17.75 23.06 1.03
C SER A 352 -18.26 24.30 1.76
N TRP A 353 -19.36 24.19 2.50
CA TRP A 353 -19.87 25.28 3.34
C TRP A 353 -20.66 24.75 4.54
N GLU A 354 -20.71 25.55 5.60
CA GLU A 354 -21.54 25.25 6.77
C GLU A 354 -22.85 26.03 6.72
N GLU A 355 -23.96 25.34 6.97
CA GLU A 355 -25.27 25.95 7.15
C GLU A 355 -26.11 25.13 8.13
N ASN A 356 -26.79 25.80 9.06
CA ASN A 356 -27.69 25.17 10.04
C ASN A 356 -27.09 24.03 10.91
N GLY A 357 -25.76 24.01 11.10
CA GLY A 357 -25.08 22.98 11.89
C GLY A 357 -24.72 21.72 11.11
N LEU A 358 -24.86 21.77 9.78
CA LEU A 358 -24.39 20.76 8.85
C LEU A 358 -23.24 21.34 8.03
N LEU A 359 -22.25 20.49 7.75
CA LEU A 359 -21.31 20.70 6.66
C LEU A 359 -21.98 20.15 5.40
N TYR A 360 -21.93 20.93 4.33
CA TYR A 360 -22.32 20.52 2.99
C TYR A 360 -21.10 20.58 2.10
N GLU A 361 -21.04 19.65 1.15
CA GLU A 361 -20.05 19.67 0.09
C GLU A 361 -20.72 19.32 -1.24
N ALA A 362 -20.35 20.05 -2.29
CA ALA A 362 -20.61 19.64 -3.66
C ALA A 362 -19.27 19.43 -4.37
N ALA A 363 -18.96 18.19 -4.66
CA ALA A 363 -17.79 17.78 -5.42
C ALA A 363 -18.19 17.42 -6.84
N SER A 364 -17.35 17.72 -7.81
CA SER A 364 -17.55 17.33 -9.19
C SER A 364 -16.22 16.99 -9.84
N SER A 365 -16.17 15.87 -10.55
CA SER A 365 -15.13 15.62 -11.55
C SER A 365 -15.76 15.62 -12.93
N SER A 366 -15.27 16.51 -13.79
CA SER A 366 -15.73 16.60 -15.16
C SER A 366 -14.83 17.52 -15.99
N ASN A 367 -14.64 17.16 -17.26
CA ASN A 367 -13.87 17.95 -18.21
C ASN A 367 -14.75 18.93 -19.02
N GLU A 368 -16.06 19.01 -18.71
CA GLU A 368 -17.04 19.81 -19.46
C GLU A 368 -17.76 20.88 -18.63
N LEU A 369 -17.86 20.70 -17.31
CA LEU A 369 -18.47 21.63 -16.39
C LEU A 369 -17.49 22.76 -16.04
N THR A 370 -18.01 23.97 -16.08
CA THR A 370 -17.32 25.14 -15.56
C THR A 370 -17.60 25.29 -14.06
N LEU A 371 -16.72 25.97 -13.33
CA LEU A 371 -16.95 26.35 -11.95
C LEU A 371 -18.29 27.08 -11.74
N GLU A 372 -18.71 27.92 -12.70
CA GLU A 372 -20.00 28.61 -12.64
C GLU A 372 -21.19 27.63 -12.64
N GLN A 373 -21.11 26.55 -13.42
CA GLN A 373 -22.15 25.53 -13.45
C GLN A 373 -22.18 24.70 -12.16
N VAL A 374 -21.02 24.42 -11.56
CA VAL A 374 -20.96 23.75 -10.26
C VAL A 374 -21.53 24.65 -9.16
N LEU A 375 -21.21 25.96 -9.19
CA LEU A 375 -21.81 26.94 -8.29
C LEU A 375 -23.34 27.05 -8.46
N GLU A 376 -23.86 26.97 -9.68
CA GLU A 376 -25.32 26.93 -9.91
C GLU A 376 -25.97 25.71 -9.25
N VAL A 377 -25.30 24.55 -9.27
CA VAL A 377 -25.76 23.34 -8.56
C VAL A 377 -25.74 23.58 -7.06
N VAL A 378 -24.62 24.07 -6.52
CA VAL A 378 -24.46 24.43 -5.10
C VAL A 378 -25.56 25.38 -4.64
N GLU A 379 -25.84 26.44 -5.40
CA GLU A 379 -26.89 27.43 -5.09
C GLU A 379 -28.31 26.88 -5.23
N SER A 380 -28.48 25.67 -5.78
CA SER A 380 -29.80 25.03 -5.98
C SER A 380 -30.19 23.97 -4.94
N ILE A 381 -29.25 23.52 -4.10
CA ILE A 381 -29.45 22.50 -3.05
C ILE A 381 -30.44 22.98 -1.98
N GLN A 382 -31.58 22.33 -1.78
CA GLN A 382 -32.60 22.80 -0.81
C GLN A 382 -33.51 21.70 -0.27
#